data_AF-A0AAN9VIW3-F1
#
_entry.id   AF-A0AAN9VIW3-F1
#
_cell.length_a   1.000
_cell.length_b   1.000
_cell.length_c   1.000
_cell.angle_alpha   90.00
_cell.angle_beta   90.00
_cell.angle_gamma   90.00
#
_symmetry.space_group_name_H-M   'P 1'
#
loop_
_entity.id
_entity.type
_entity.pdbx_description
1 polymer ?
#
loop_
_entity_poly.entity_id
_entity_poly.type
_entity_poly.pdbx_seq_one_letter_code
_entity_poly.pdbx_strand_id
1 'polypeptide(L)'
;MNVFDSYFKTTWKRNYSRDDVTAIWNIISQQVVERLHNGNAVCITGLGTFTLSEWKIHNGSKICLQKLQPVFILSKRLSEFYHVKVVETYTADRIPLKKLSFSAVSKISGIKRHTVENIITEVTQVFVQLIGRNVDTEFPLAGIGKIEIKNKVLNVMFDMDFVEKVTKANTCTHEEQQCIKRFYTFPYNSGHFWTT
;
A
#
# COMPACT_ATOMS: atom_id res chain seq x y z
N MET A 1 19.28 3.21 9.08
CA MET A 1 19.41 4.54 8.46
C MET A 1 18.11 4.80 7.73
N ASN A 2 17.31 5.77 8.19
CA ASN A 2 15.99 6.01 7.62
C ASN A 2 16.19 6.45 6.17
N VAL A 3 15.44 5.91 5.19
CA VAL A 3 15.56 6.31 3.76
C VAL A 3 15.43 7.83 3.63
N PHE A 4 14.55 8.38 4.45
CA PHE A 4 14.42 9.78 4.74
C PHE A 4 15.75 10.50 5.08
N ASP A 5 16.62 9.96 5.93
CA ASP A 5 17.86 10.63 6.36
C ASP A 5 18.90 10.82 5.27
N SER A 6 19.06 9.85 4.36
CA SER A 6 20.04 9.93 3.27
C SER A 6 19.54 10.79 2.10
N TYR A 7 18.24 10.75 1.82
CA TYR A 7 17.66 11.45 0.67
C TYR A 7 17.15 12.86 1.01
N PHE A 8 16.76 13.15 2.25
CA PHE A 8 16.33 14.50 2.67
C PHE A 8 17.44 15.54 2.61
N LYS A 9 18.72 15.16 2.79
CA LYS A 9 19.84 16.11 2.78
C LYS A 9 20.16 16.70 1.39
N THR A 10 19.79 16.04 0.30
CA THR A 10 20.33 16.39 -1.04
C THR A 10 19.32 17.02 -1.99
N THR A 11 18.02 16.92 -1.73
CA THR A 11 17.00 17.18 -2.76
C THR A 11 15.90 18.16 -2.33
N TRP A 12 15.83 18.48 -1.05
CA TRP A 12 14.73 19.26 -0.49
C TRP A 12 14.93 20.77 -0.72
N LYS A 13 14.02 21.40 -1.47
CA LYS A 13 14.16 22.80 -1.93
C LYS A 13 13.68 23.84 -0.91
N ARG A 14 12.90 23.47 0.12
CA ARG A 14 12.25 24.40 1.06
C ARG A 14 12.54 24.05 2.51
N ASN A 15 12.83 24.98 3.41
CA ASN A 15 13.18 24.62 4.81
C ASN A 15 11.98 24.09 5.63
N TYR A 16 11.64 22.81 5.50
CA TYR A 16 10.69 22.09 6.37
C TYR A 16 11.46 21.25 7.38
N SER A 17 11.00 21.22 8.64
CA SER A 17 11.65 20.37 9.65
C SER A 17 11.45 18.90 9.32
N ARG A 18 12.47 18.08 9.62
CA ARG A 18 12.38 16.62 9.53
C ARG A 18 11.19 16.08 10.32
N ASP A 19 10.95 16.67 11.48
CA ASP A 19 9.89 16.23 12.38
C ASP A 19 8.51 16.48 11.79
N ASP A 20 8.33 17.63 11.12
CA ASP A 20 7.08 17.95 10.42
C ASP A 20 6.80 16.97 9.28
N VAL A 21 7.83 16.67 8.48
CA VAL A 21 7.71 15.73 7.36
C VAL A 21 7.37 14.32 7.86
N THR A 22 8.07 13.87 8.91
CA THR A 22 7.84 12.56 9.52
C THR A 22 6.45 12.48 10.15
N ALA A 23 6.02 13.52 10.86
CA ALA A 23 4.70 13.59 11.47
C ALA A 23 3.58 13.54 10.41
N ILE A 24 3.69 14.33 9.33
CA ILE A 24 2.73 14.30 8.23
C ILE A 24 2.70 12.92 7.57
N TRP A 25 3.87 12.32 7.33
CA TRP A 25 3.95 11.00 6.69
C TRP A 25 3.34 9.89 7.56
N ASN A 26 3.53 9.97 8.88
CA ASN A 26 2.91 9.05 9.83
C ASN A 26 1.38 9.20 9.84
N ILE A 27 0.86 10.44 9.84
CA ILE A 27 -0.59 10.70 9.77
C ILE A 27 -1.19 10.16 8.46
N ILE A 28 -0.48 10.29 7.34
CA ILE A 28 -0.90 9.73 6.04
C ILE A 28 -0.97 8.21 6.12
N SER A 29 0.06 7.58 6.69
CA SER A 29 0.10 6.12 6.84
C SER A 29 -1.06 5.63 7.71
N GLN A 30 -1.35 6.30 8.84
CA GLN A 30 -2.51 6.00 9.67
C GLN A 30 -3.84 6.14 8.92
N GLN A 31 -4.01 7.18 8.12
CA GLN A 31 -5.22 7.33 7.31
C GLN A 31 -5.37 6.23 6.26
N VAL A 32 -4.28 5.77 5.64
CA VAL A 32 -4.34 4.63 4.71
C VAL A 32 -4.79 3.37 5.45
N VAL A 33 -4.23 3.11 6.64
CA VAL A 33 -4.62 1.97 7.49
C VAL A 33 -6.11 2.01 7.81
N GLU A 34 -6.61 3.13 8.33
CA GLU A 34 -8.02 3.28 8.71
C GLU A 34 -8.96 3.14 7.51
N ARG A 35 -8.60 3.70 6.36
CA ARG A 35 -9.45 3.67 5.16
C ARG A 35 -9.54 2.27 4.58
N LEU A 36 -8.42 1.55 4.47
CA LEU A 36 -8.40 0.18 4.00
C LEU A 36 -9.10 -0.77 4.98
N HIS A 37 -8.93 -0.55 6.28
CA HIS A 37 -9.69 -1.27 7.29
C HIS A 37 -11.21 -1.13 7.08
N ASN A 38 -11.66 0.07 6.72
CA ASN A 38 -13.07 0.36 6.46
C ASN A 38 -13.52 0.04 5.01
N GLY A 39 -12.73 -0.73 4.24
CA GLY A 39 -13.10 -1.13 2.89
C GLY A 39 -13.05 0.00 1.85
N ASN A 40 -12.27 1.06 2.09
CA ASN A 40 -12.10 2.17 1.16
C ASN A 40 -10.67 2.21 0.61
N ALA A 41 -10.53 2.52 -0.68
CA ALA A 41 -9.25 2.79 -1.29
C ALA A 41 -8.80 4.23 -1.04
N VAL A 42 -7.48 4.44 -0.97
CA VAL A 42 -6.86 5.75 -0.77
C VAL A 42 -5.90 6.06 -1.92
N CYS A 43 -6.18 7.13 -2.65
CA CYS A 43 -5.25 7.67 -3.64
C CYS A 43 -4.35 8.74 -3.03
N ILE A 44 -3.03 8.54 -3.14
CA ILE A 44 -2.01 9.55 -2.88
C ILE A 44 -1.58 10.11 -4.23
N THR A 45 -2.00 11.35 -4.50
CA THR A 45 -1.75 12.02 -5.79
C THR A 45 -0.25 12.04 -6.11
N GLY A 46 0.09 11.58 -7.32
CA GLY A 46 1.45 11.56 -7.82
C GLY A 46 2.30 10.37 -7.36
N LEU A 47 1.82 9.56 -6.41
CA LEU A 47 2.49 8.34 -5.95
C LEU A 47 1.76 7.09 -6.44
N GLY A 48 0.52 6.90 -5.99
CA GLY A 48 -0.25 5.70 -6.30
C GLY A 48 -1.52 5.56 -5.48
N THR A 49 -2.12 4.38 -5.54
CA THR A 49 -3.38 4.06 -4.89
C THR A 49 -3.24 2.81 -4.03
N PHE A 50 -3.59 2.93 -2.76
CA PHE A 50 -3.79 1.81 -1.86
C PHE A 50 -5.24 1.34 -2.01
N THR A 51 -5.46 0.06 -2.30
CA THR A 51 -6.79 -0.53 -2.45
C THR A 51 -6.81 -1.96 -1.94
N LEU A 52 -7.93 -2.65 -2.08
CA LEU A 52 -8.05 -4.07 -1.74
C LEU A 52 -8.23 -4.91 -3.02
N SER A 53 -7.59 -6.06 -3.03
CA SER A 53 -7.77 -7.10 -4.03
C SER A 53 -8.74 -8.15 -3.50
N GLU A 54 -9.69 -8.55 -4.34
CA GLU A 54 -10.69 -9.57 -4.00
C GLU A 54 -10.19 -10.96 -4.37
N TRP A 55 -10.09 -11.81 -3.36
CA TRP A 55 -9.71 -13.21 -3.49
C TRP A 55 -10.93 -14.06 -3.19
N LYS A 56 -11.43 -14.76 -4.21
CA LYS A 56 -12.54 -15.70 -4.09
C LYS A 56 -12.00 -17.11 -3.94
N ILE A 57 -12.14 -17.68 -2.76
CA ILE A 57 -11.81 -19.08 -2.50
C ILE A 57 -13.06 -19.90 -2.81
N HIS A 58 -12.95 -20.76 -3.82
CA HIS A 58 -14.05 -21.62 -4.25
C HIS A 58 -13.89 -23.02 -3.66
N ASN A 59 -15.00 -23.65 -3.29
CA ASN A 59 -15.07 -25.07 -3.00
C ASN A 59 -16.01 -25.72 -4.03
N GLY A 60 -15.41 -26.31 -5.08
CA GLY A 60 -16.17 -26.76 -6.25
C GLY A 60 -16.80 -25.56 -6.98
N SER A 61 -18.12 -25.59 -7.18
CA SER A 61 -18.88 -24.56 -7.90
C SER A 61 -19.36 -23.38 -7.02
N LYS A 62 -19.14 -23.43 -5.70
CA LYS A 62 -19.57 -22.38 -4.78
C LYS A 62 -18.37 -21.54 -4.32
N ILE A 63 -18.53 -20.21 -4.33
CA ILE A 63 -17.63 -19.31 -3.62
C ILE A 63 -17.83 -19.56 -2.14
N CYS A 64 -16.78 -19.99 -1.45
CA CYS A 64 -16.78 -20.14 0.00
C CYS A 64 -16.38 -18.81 0.61
N LEU A 65 -15.11 -18.42 0.54
CA LEU A 65 -14.61 -17.20 1.17
C LEU A 65 -14.39 -16.10 0.14
N GLN A 66 -14.83 -14.89 0.46
CA GLN A 66 -14.35 -13.67 -0.19
C GLN A 66 -13.41 -12.94 0.77
N LYS A 67 -12.12 -12.92 0.42
CA LYS A 67 -11.07 -12.28 1.20
C LYS A 67 -10.58 -11.02 0.49
N LEU A 68 -10.51 -9.90 1.22
CA LEU A 68 -9.95 -8.65 0.72
C LEU A 68 -8.53 -8.45 1.28
N GLN A 69 -7.53 -8.38 0.40
CA GLN A 69 -6.13 -8.16 0.78
C GLN A 69 -5.64 -6.78 0.35
N PRO A 70 -4.84 -6.07 1.17
CA PRO A 70 -4.28 -4.79 0.77
C PRO A 70 -3.34 -4.95 -0.42
N VAL A 71 -3.48 -4.05 -1.39
CA VAL A 71 -2.58 -3.92 -2.54
C VAL A 71 -2.26 -2.46 -2.78
N PHE A 72 -1.10 -2.20 -3.37
CA PHE A 72 -0.68 -0.87 -3.77
C PHE A 72 -0.43 -0.84 -5.26
N ILE A 73 -1.04 0.14 -5.93
CA ILE A 73 -0.97 0.34 -7.38
C ILE A 73 -0.22 1.63 -7.62
N LEU A 74 0.93 1.52 -8.29
CA LEU A 74 1.68 2.69 -8.72
C LEU A 74 0.86 3.52 -9.71
N SER A 75 1.02 4.84 -9.65
CA SER A 75 0.43 5.73 -10.65
C SER A 75 0.81 5.28 -12.07
N LYS A 76 -0.19 5.09 -12.95
CA LYS A 76 0.01 4.69 -14.35
C LYS A 76 1.02 5.58 -15.08
N ARG A 77 0.99 6.89 -14.78
CA ARG A 77 1.95 7.85 -15.34
C ARG A 77 3.39 7.53 -14.94
N LEU A 78 3.63 7.07 -13.71
CA LEU A 78 4.96 6.70 -13.25
C LEU A 78 5.40 5.34 -13.80
N SER A 79 4.51 4.35 -13.82
CA SER A 79 4.83 3.03 -14.38
C SER A 79 5.19 3.13 -15.86
N GLU A 80 4.44 3.90 -16.64
CA GLU A 80 4.67 4.09 -18.08
C GLU A 80 5.93 4.91 -18.35
N PHE A 81 6.08 6.07 -17.69
CA PHE A 81 7.18 6.99 -17.97
C PHE A 81 8.54 6.42 -17.57
N TYR A 82 8.61 5.67 -16.47
CA TYR A 82 9.86 5.09 -15.98
C TYR A 82 10.02 3.59 -16.29
N HIS A 83 9.08 3.01 -17.05
CA HIS A 83 9.06 1.58 -17.39
C HIS A 83 9.18 0.67 -16.16
N VAL A 84 8.50 1.03 -15.07
CA VAL A 84 8.45 0.22 -13.85
C VAL A 84 7.45 -0.90 -14.07
N LYS A 85 7.92 -2.14 -13.96
CA LYS A 85 7.07 -3.33 -13.98
C LYS A 85 6.28 -3.39 -12.67
N VAL A 86 4.97 -3.34 -12.79
CA VAL A 86 4.03 -3.53 -11.68
C VAL A 86 3.42 -4.92 -11.86
N VAL A 87 3.45 -5.74 -10.81
CA VAL A 87 2.75 -7.03 -10.82
C VAL A 87 1.25 -6.74 -10.95
N GLU A 88 0.59 -7.33 -11.93
CA GLU A 88 -0.86 -7.16 -12.11
C GLU A 88 -1.59 -7.70 -10.88
N THR A 89 -2.29 -6.80 -10.17
CA THR A 89 -3.14 -7.15 -9.03
C THR A 89 -4.60 -6.96 -9.42
N TYR A 90 -5.41 -8.01 -9.27
CA TYR A 90 -6.85 -7.92 -9.45
C TYR A 90 -7.46 -7.03 -8.37
N THR A 91 -7.82 -5.80 -8.72
CA THR A 91 -8.53 -4.90 -7.82
C THR A 91 -10.00 -5.29 -7.74
N ALA A 92 -10.60 -5.19 -6.55
CA ALA A 92 -12.05 -5.33 -6.47
C ALA A 92 -12.71 -4.08 -7.07
N ASP A 93 -13.44 -4.23 -8.18
CA ASP A 93 -14.06 -3.12 -8.93
C ASP A 93 -15.06 -2.30 -8.11
N ARG A 94 -15.49 -2.81 -6.95
CA ARG A 94 -16.51 -2.21 -6.08
C ARG A 94 -15.96 -1.32 -4.97
N ILE A 95 -14.64 -1.17 -4.84
CA ILE A 95 -14.07 -0.43 -3.71
C ILE A 95 -14.17 1.08 -3.97
N PRO A 96 -14.82 1.84 -3.07
CA PRO A 96 -14.91 3.28 -3.21
C PRO A 96 -13.52 3.91 -3.06
N LEU A 97 -13.08 4.61 -4.10
CA LEU A 97 -11.82 5.35 -4.10
C LEU A 97 -12.00 6.73 -3.48
N LYS A 98 -11.24 7.01 -2.42
CA LYS A 98 -11.18 8.33 -1.78
C LYS A 98 -9.80 8.94 -1.96
N LYS A 99 -9.74 10.21 -2.35
CA LYS A 99 -8.49 10.98 -2.34
C LYS A 99 -8.13 11.32 -0.89
N LEU A 100 -6.84 11.36 -0.61
CA LEU A 100 -6.35 11.80 0.68
C LEU A 100 -6.77 13.25 0.96
N SER A 101 -7.32 13.50 2.16
CA SER A 101 -7.81 14.83 2.54
C SER A 101 -6.71 15.63 3.23
N PHE A 102 -6.12 16.60 2.52
CA PHE A 102 -5.11 17.50 3.10
C PHE A 102 -5.68 18.33 4.25
N SER A 103 -6.97 18.67 4.19
CA SER A 103 -7.67 19.34 5.30
C SER A 103 -7.73 18.48 6.56
N ALA A 104 -7.92 17.16 6.42
CA ALA A 104 -7.93 16.25 7.57
C ALA A 104 -6.53 16.11 8.17
N VAL A 105 -5.50 15.93 7.33
CA VAL A 105 -4.10 15.90 7.79
C VAL A 105 -3.72 17.20 8.51
N SER A 106 -4.09 18.36 7.95
CA SER A 106 -3.83 19.68 8.54
C SER A 106 -4.45 19.83 9.93
N LYS A 107 -5.69 19.37 10.12
CA LYS A 107 -6.37 19.39 11.42
C LYS A 107 -5.66 18.51 12.46
N ILE A 108 -5.22 17.30 12.06
CA ILE A 108 -4.56 16.35 12.97
C ILE A 108 -3.15 16.82 13.33
N SER A 109 -2.39 17.32 12.36
CA SER A 109 -1.00 17.75 12.55
C SER A 109 -0.87 19.14 13.19
N GLY A 110 -1.91 19.97 13.16
CA GLY A 110 -1.82 21.40 13.49
C GLY A 110 -1.06 22.24 12.46
N ILE A 111 -0.56 21.62 11.38
CA ILE A 111 0.18 22.28 10.31
C ILE A 111 -0.81 22.85 9.28
N LYS A 112 -0.52 24.04 8.74
CA LYS A 112 -1.36 24.67 7.70
C LYS A 112 -1.52 23.76 6.48
N ARG A 113 -2.73 23.69 5.92
CA ARG A 113 -3.05 22.87 4.74
C ARG A 113 -2.07 23.04 3.58
N HIS A 114 -1.69 24.27 3.25
CA HIS A 114 -0.74 24.51 2.15
C HIS A 114 0.63 23.87 2.42
N THR A 115 1.08 23.88 3.68
CA THR A 115 2.37 23.31 4.08
C THR A 115 2.30 21.79 3.99
N VAL A 116 1.19 21.19 4.43
CA VAL A 116 0.94 19.75 4.25
C VAL A 116 0.98 19.36 2.77
N GLU A 117 0.27 20.10 1.93
CA GLU A 117 0.23 19.84 0.48
C GLU A 117 1.62 19.95 -0.17
N ASN A 118 2.40 20.96 0.21
CA ASN A 118 3.78 21.13 -0.23
C ASN A 118 4.66 19.95 0.21
N ILE A 119 4.58 19.54 1.48
CA ILE A 119 5.37 18.42 2.02
C ILE A 119 5.03 17.12 1.29
N ILE A 120 3.73 16.83 1.07
CA ILE A 120 3.31 15.63 0.32
C ILE A 120 3.82 15.68 -1.12
N THR A 121 3.72 16.84 -1.76
CA THR A 121 4.21 17.04 -3.13
C THR A 121 5.72 16.81 -3.21
N GLU A 122 6.48 17.34 -2.26
CA GLU A 122 7.94 17.19 -2.21
C GLU A 122 8.37 15.74 -1.93
N VAL A 123 7.74 15.06 -0.96
CA VAL A 123 7.98 13.62 -0.71
C VAL A 123 7.69 12.79 -1.95
N THR A 124 6.59 13.09 -2.64
CA THR A 124 6.22 12.41 -3.89
C THR A 124 7.23 12.69 -5.00
N GLN A 125 7.71 13.93 -5.14
CA GLN A 125 8.75 14.27 -6.11
C GLN A 125 10.06 13.55 -5.82
N VAL A 126 10.45 13.41 -4.55
CA VAL A 126 11.62 12.61 -4.17
C VAL A 126 11.42 11.17 -4.62
N PHE A 127 10.28 10.56 -4.31
CA PHE A 127 9.96 9.20 -4.76
C PHE A 127 10.06 9.05 -6.29
N VAL A 128 9.52 10.00 -7.05
CA VAL A 128 9.60 10.02 -8.51
C VAL A 128 11.04 10.14 -9.02
N GLN A 129 11.87 10.97 -8.39
CA GLN A 129 13.29 11.07 -8.74
C GLN A 129 14.06 9.79 -8.43
N LEU A 130 13.73 9.09 -7.35
CA LEU A 130 14.34 7.81 -7.01
C LEU A 130 14.05 6.74 -8.06
N ILE A 131 12.79 6.67 -8.50
CA ILE A 131 12.39 5.81 -9.62
C ILE A 131 13.20 6.18 -10.88
N GLY A 132 13.29 7.46 -11.20
CA GLY A 132 13.99 7.94 -12.40
C GLY A 132 15.49 7.67 -12.40
N ARG A 133 16.13 7.65 -11.23
CA ARG A 133 17.56 7.33 -11.09
C ARG A 133 17.85 5.83 -11.17
N ASN A 134 16.82 4.99 -11.24
CA ASN A 134 16.94 3.54 -11.27
C ASN A 134 17.79 2.97 -10.12
N VAL A 135 17.70 3.60 -8.95
CA VAL A 135 18.38 3.17 -7.73
C VAL A 135 17.43 2.25 -6.98
N ASP A 136 17.98 1.13 -6.48
CA ASP A 136 17.23 0.26 -5.59
C ASP A 136 16.85 1.04 -4.32
N THR A 137 15.55 1.22 -4.13
CA THR A 137 15.04 2.07 -3.07
C THR A 137 13.94 1.39 -2.30
N GLU A 138 14.00 1.55 -0.98
CA GLU A 138 12.96 1.13 -0.07
C GLU A 138 12.28 2.39 0.45
N PHE A 139 10.97 2.36 0.59
CA PHE A 139 10.17 3.49 1.02
C PHE A 139 9.25 3.02 2.14
N PRO A 140 9.61 3.28 3.41
CA PRO A 140 8.86 2.78 4.55
C PRO A 140 7.55 3.56 4.77
N LEU A 141 6.52 2.84 5.20
CA LEU A 141 5.19 3.35 5.54
C LEU A 141 4.83 2.81 6.93
N ALA A 142 4.79 3.70 7.91
CA ALA A 142 4.59 3.33 9.31
C ALA A 142 3.24 2.59 9.51
N GLY A 143 3.31 1.36 10.05
CA GLY A 143 2.12 0.54 10.33
C GLY A 143 1.45 -0.07 9.09
N ILE A 144 2.11 -0.01 7.92
CA ILE A 144 1.65 -0.63 6.67
C ILE A 144 2.70 -1.61 6.16
N GLY A 145 3.98 -1.20 6.15
CA GLY A 145 5.10 -1.97 5.64
C GLY A 145 6.06 -1.10 4.83
N LYS A 146 6.56 -1.61 3.70
CA LYS A 146 7.45 -0.85 2.81
C LYS A 146 7.16 -1.11 1.33
N ILE A 147 7.35 -0.06 0.53
CA ILE A 147 7.38 -0.15 -0.93
C ILE A 147 8.84 -0.25 -1.34
N GLU A 148 9.19 -1.25 -2.13
CA GLU A 148 10.53 -1.43 -2.67
C GLU A 148 10.49 -1.34 -4.20
N ILE A 149 11.49 -0.69 -4.77
CA ILE A 149 11.71 -0.70 -6.21
C ILE A 149 13.10 -1.26 -6.42
N LYS A 150 13.17 -2.48 -6.97
CA LYS A 150 14.42 -3.20 -7.25
C LYS A 150 14.44 -3.62 -8.70
N ASN A 151 15.49 -3.28 -9.45
CA ASN A 151 15.59 -3.60 -10.89
C ASN A 151 14.36 -3.18 -11.73
N LYS A 152 13.80 -1.99 -11.46
CA LYS A 152 12.54 -1.47 -12.06
C LYS A 152 11.30 -2.34 -11.81
N VAL A 153 11.33 -3.22 -10.81
CA VAL A 153 10.17 -3.97 -10.35
C VAL A 153 9.70 -3.36 -9.05
N LEU A 154 8.42 -2.97 -9.01
CA LEU A 154 7.77 -2.52 -7.79
C LEU A 154 7.34 -3.74 -6.97
N ASN A 155 7.89 -3.87 -5.77
CA ASN A 155 7.47 -4.84 -4.77
C ASN A 155 6.89 -4.10 -3.58
N VAL A 156 5.85 -4.66 -2.97
CA VAL A 156 5.23 -4.08 -1.79
C VAL A 156 5.20 -5.15 -0.71
N MET A 157 5.91 -4.89 0.37
CA MET A 157 5.97 -5.77 1.52
C MET A 157 5.10 -5.17 2.61
N PHE A 158 3.93 -5.75 2.82
CA PHE A 158 3.04 -5.34 3.89
C PHE A 158 3.39 -6.06 5.20
N ASP A 159 3.25 -5.36 6.32
CA ASP A 159 3.39 -5.96 7.64
C ASP A 159 2.28 -6.99 7.85
N MET A 160 2.61 -8.16 8.42
CA MET A 160 1.62 -9.23 8.63
C MET A 160 0.43 -8.75 9.48
N ASP A 161 0.70 -8.00 10.55
CA ASP A 161 -0.33 -7.42 11.42
C ASP A 161 -1.29 -6.51 10.65
N PHE A 162 -0.75 -5.73 9.70
CA PHE A 162 -1.54 -4.86 8.85
C PHE A 162 -2.42 -5.66 7.88
N VAL A 163 -1.86 -6.65 7.19
CA VAL A 163 -2.60 -7.54 6.28
C VAL A 163 -3.72 -8.26 7.03
N GLU A 164 -3.44 -8.81 8.21
CA GLU A 164 -4.43 -9.50 9.03
C GLU A 164 -5.55 -8.57 9.47
N LYS A 165 -5.21 -7.37 9.96
CA LYS A 165 -6.19 -6.38 10.41
C LYS A 165 -7.15 -5.99 9.29
N VAL A 166 -6.62 -5.69 8.10
CA VAL A 166 -7.43 -5.33 6.92
C VAL A 166 -8.26 -6.52 6.45
N THR A 167 -7.65 -7.71 6.39
CA THR A 167 -8.34 -8.93 5.97
C THR A 167 -9.53 -9.24 6.88
N LYS A 168 -9.31 -9.30 8.21
CA LYS A 168 -10.35 -9.66 9.19
C LYS A 168 -11.52 -8.68 9.14
N ALA A 169 -11.24 -7.38 9.01
CA ALA A 169 -12.27 -6.35 8.93
C ALA A 169 -13.13 -6.42 7.66
N ASN A 170 -12.60 -6.98 6.58
CA ASN A 170 -13.23 -6.98 5.26
C ASN A 170 -13.55 -8.39 4.75
N THR A 171 -13.55 -9.40 5.63
CA THR A 171 -14.02 -10.75 5.28
C THR A 171 -15.52 -10.79 5.46
N CYS A 172 -16.26 -11.03 4.39
CA CYS A 172 -17.71 -11.24 4.47
C CYS A 172 -17.96 -12.73 4.77
N THR A 173 -18.34 -13.06 5.99
CA THR A 173 -18.77 -14.41 6.37
C THR A 173 -20.25 -14.38 6.71
N HIS A 174 -21.08 -15.10 5.95
CA HIS A 174 -22.42 -15.45 6.44
C HIS A 174 -22.61 -16.95 6.71
N GLU A 175 -21.73 -17.88 6.30
CA GLU A 175 -21.94 -19.33 6.56
C GLU A 175 -20.65 -20.19 6.71
N GLU A 176 -19.58 -19.69 7.31
CA GLU A 176 -18.23 -20.25 7.03
C GLU A 176 -17.43 -20.86 8.19
N GLN A 177 -18.07 -21.32 9.26
CA GLN A 177 -17.32 -22.10 10.27
C GLN A 177 -17.01 -23.54 9.83
N GLN A 178 -17.69 -24.08 8.80
CA GLN A 178 -17.45 -25.44 8.30
C GLN A 178 -16.37 -25.54 7.21
N CYS A 179 -16.21 -24.53 6.35
CA CYS A 179 -15.20 -24.57 5.29
C CYS A 179 -13.77 -24.46 5.84
N ILE A 180 -13.56 -23.65 6.88
CA ILE A 180 -12.25 -23.45 7.52
C ILE A 180 -11.65 -24.78 8.01
N LYS A 181 -12.44 -25.68 8.61
CA LYS A 181 -11.92 -26.97 9.11
C LYS A 181 -11.40 -27.91 8.01
N ARG A 182 -11.88 -27.78 6.78
CA ARG A 182 -11.50 -28.65 5.65
C ARG A 182 -10.22 -28.20 4.93
N PHE A 183 -9.90 -26.91 4.96
CA PHE A 183 -8.74 -26.36 4.26
C PHE A 183 -7.46 -26.31 5.11
N TYR A 184 -7.57 -26.21 6.45
CA TYR A 184 -6.39 -26.22 7.34
C TYR A 184 -5.92 -27.63 7.75
N THR A 185 -6.51 -28.71 7.22
CA THR A 185 -6.08 -30.11 7.46
C THR A 185 -5.21 -30.70 6.35
N PHE A 186 -4.77 -29.91 5.36
CA PHE A 186 -3.72 -30.35 4.44
C PHE A 186 -2.34 -30.01 5.02
N PRO A 187 -1.52 -31.01 5.36
CA PRO A 187 -0.14 -30.75 5.75
C PRO A 187 0.59 -30.16 4.55
N TYR A 188 1.26 -29.04 4.80
CA TYR A 188 2.30 -28.48 3.95
C TYR A 188 3.41 -29.52 3.86
N ASN A 189 3.30 -30.45 2.89
CA ASN A 189 4.38 -31.36 2.57
C ASN A 189 4.70 -31.23 1.08
N SER A 190 5.91 -30.74 0.88
CA SER A 190 6.61 -30.48 -0.36
C SER A 190 6.75 -31.71 -1.25
N GLY A 191 6.59 -31.50 -2.56
CA GLY A 191 7.29 -32.26 -3.58
C GLY A 191 6.40 -33.10 -4.49
N HIS A 192 6.32 -32.70 -5.76
CA HIS A 192 6.38 -33.52 -7.00
C HIS A 192 5.96 -32.61 -8.17
N PHE A 193 6.93 -32.00 -8.87
CA PHE A 193 7.47 -32.46 -10.16
C PHE A 193 6.37 -32.88 -11.14
N TRP A 194 6.04 -31.98 -12.07
CA TRP A 194 5.34 -32.33 -13.30
C TRP A 194 6.39 -32.59 -14.37
N THR A 195 6.48 -33.84 -14.82
CA THR A 195 6.94 -34.16 -16.18
C THR A 195 5.88 -34.99 -16.87
N THR A 196 5.79 -34.70 -18.16
CA THR A 196 4.85 -35.04 -19.23
C THR A 196 4.21 -36.42 -19.20
#